data_AF-A0A132F7E4-F1
#
_entry.id   AF-A0A132F7E4-F1
#
_cell.length_a   1.000
_cell.length_b   1.000
_cell.length_c   1.000
_cell.angle_alpha   90.00
_cell.angle_beta   90.00
_cell.angle_gamma   90.00
#
_symmetry.space_group_name_H-M   'P 1'
#
loop_
_entity.id
_entity.type
_entity.pdbx_description
1 polymer ?
#
loop_
_entity_poly.entity_id
_entity_poly.type
_entity_poly.pdbx_seq_one_letter_code
_entity_poly.pdbx_strand_id
1 'polypeptide(L)'
;MRTWRLERPNPTGQLHVSRATSLVAAIGSSEPNAFATEVLKLFDDALSVTQCTVFAYEFGNRPRTVSVADHRGGRYLRDVADTYARHFYALDGNQTIVSSAQRRTRRRDLLLHRQAGDEIGHDAYRAACYRDPDVAERLSLLMQPDDAVWLSINLYRAHRSGAFEPRAIAEIEALAPLIAQAAKHHYALAGAMQIDIPQRMLARLRRACPTLSKRELDVLRGVLDGQSAHEIGETIGVKASSVVTYQKRAYRRLGISGQRELFALCLQP
;
A
#
# COMPACT_ATOMS: atom_id res chain seq x y z
N MET A 1 -3.95 20.28 -1.52
CA MET A 1 -4.31 18.91 -1.16
C MET A 1 -5.18 18.92 0.08
N ARG A 2 -6.11 17.97 0.24
CA ARG A 2 -6.99 17.89 1.43
C ARG A 2 -7.07 16.45 1.94
N THR A 3 -7.06 16.28 3.26
CA THR A 3 -7.18 14.95 3.90
C THR A 3 -8.21 15.03 5.01
N TRP A 4 -9.11 14.07 5.06
CA TRP A 4 -10.12 13.98 6.11
C TRP A 4 -10.40 12.53 6.47
N ARG A 5 -11.02 12.34 7.64
CA ARG A 5 -11.46 11.03 8.11
C ARG A 5 -12.92 10.85 7.70
N LEU A 6 -13.26 9.65 7.22
CA LEU A 6 -14.66 9.29 7.07
C LEU A 6 -15.22 9.02 8.48
N GLU A 7 -16.08 9.91 8.96
CA GLU A 7 -16.86 9.68 10.17
C GLU A 7 -17.85 8.52 9.94
N ARG A 8 -18.43 7.95 11.01
CA ARG A 8 -19.25 6.72 10.96
C ARG A 8 -20.13 6.73 9.70
N PRO A 9 -19.84 5.86 8.71
CA PRO A 9 -20.52 5.93 7.43
C PRO A 9 -21.99 5.62 7.65
N ASN A 10 -22.86 6.52 7.22
CA ASN A 10 -24.26 6.21 7.04
C ASN A 10 -24.39 5.66 5.62
N PRO A 11 -24.55 4.34 5.40
CA PRO A 11 -24.61 3.76 4.07
C PRO A 11 -25.95 4.10 3.42
N THR A 12 -26.11 5.34 2.98
CA THR A 12 -27.32 5.85 2.31
C THR A 12 -27.26 5.68 0.78
N GLY A 13 -26.30 4.90 0.27
CA GLY A 13 -26.13 4.62 -1.16
C GLY A 13 -26.89 3.38 -1.62
N GLN A 14 -27.30 3.36 -2.89
CA GLN A 14 -27.83 2.17 -3.56
C GLN A 14 -26.74 1.52 -4.38
N LEU A 15 -26.59 0.20 -4.27
CA LEU A 15 -25.65 -0.58 -5.08
C LEU A 15 -26.39 -1.75 -5.74
N HIS A 16 -26.25 -1.88 -7.05
CA HIS A 16 -26.77 -3.03 -7.76
C HIS A 16 -26.14 -4.33 -7.22
N VAL A 17 -26.97 -5.33 -6.92
CA VAL A 17 -26.54 -6.63 -6.41
C VAL A 17 -25.52 -7.30 -7.33
N SER A 18 -25.64 -7.12 -8.65
CA SER A 18 -24.66 -7.61 -9.62
C SER A 18 -23.26 -7.01 -9.41
N ARG A 19 -23.16 -5.69 -9.23
CA ARG A 19 -21.88 -5.00 -8.96
C ARG A 19 -21.28 -5.44 -7.63
N ALA A 20 -22.10 -5.59 -6.59
CA ALA A 20 -21.64 -6.10 -5.30
C ALA A 20 -21.10 -7.54 -5.42
N THR A 21 -21.82 -8.40 -6.15
CA THR A 21 -21.44 -9.80 -6.35
C THR A 21 -20.12 -9.91 -7.13
N SER A 22 -19.97 -9.14 -8.21
CA SER A 22 -18.73 -9.14 -9.00
C SER A 22 -17.53 -8.64 -8.19
N LEU A 23 -17.70 -7.56 -7.40
CA LEU A 23 -16.64 -7.07 -6.51
C LEU A 23 -16.21 -8.16 -5.51
N VAL A 24 -17.16 -8.85 -4.88
CA VAL A 24 -16.86 -9.93 -3.94
C VAL A 24 -16.16 -11.09 -4.64
N ALA A 25 -16.58 -11.48 -5.84
CA ALA A 25 -15.95 -12.52 -6.63
C ALA A 25 -14.50 -12.17 -7.05
N ALA A 26 -14.19 -10.88 -7.22
CA ALA A 26 -12.84 -10.42 -7.55
C ALA A 26 -11.87 -10.42 -6.35
N ILE A 27 -12.37 -10.59 -5.11
CA ILE A 27 -11.54 -10.70 -3.92
C ILE A 27 -10.71 -11.99 -4.01
N GLY A 28 -9.38 -11.87 -3.91
CA GLY A 28 -8.48 -13.03 -4.00
C GLY A 28 -8.38 -13.66 -5.38
N SER A 29 -8.95 -13.05 -6.43
CA SER A 29 -8.84 -13.56 -7.81
C SER A 29 -7.38 -13.72 -8.25
N SER A 30 -7.12 -14.76 -9.03
CA SER A 30 -5.82 -15.00 -9.69
C SER A 30 -5.56 -14.05 -10.85
N GLU A 31 -6.61 -13.38 -11.36
CA GLU A 31 -6.44 -12.33 -12.37
C GLU A 31 -5.88 -11.04 -11.73
N PRO A 32 -4.67 -10.58 -12.10
CA PRO A 32 -3.94 -9.53 -11.37
C PRO A 32 -4.66 -8.19 -11.21
N ASN A 33 -5.64 -7.90 -12.09
CA ASN A 33 -6.31 -6.61 -12.18
C ASN A 33 -7.82 -6.68 -11.90
N ALA A 34 -8.38 -7.88 -11.69
CA ALA A 34 -9.82 -8.05 -11.56
C ALA A 34 -10.42 -7.19 -10.43
N PHE A 35 -9.70 -7.07 -9.31
CA PHE A 35 -10.16 -6.27 -8.18
C PHE A 35 -10.29 -4.77 -8.51
N ALA A 36 -9.24 -4.14 -9.06
CA ALA A 36 -9.31 -2.74 -9.46
C ALA A 36 -10.36 -2.51 -10.57
N THR A 37 -10.53 -3.47 -11.47
CA THR A 37 -11.56 -3.43 -12.52
C THR A 37 -12.97 -3.40 -11.91
N GLU A 38 -13.26 -4.27 -10.95
CA GLU A 38 -14.59 -4.29 -10.32
C GLU A 38 -14.82 -3.09 -9.40
N VAL A 39 -13.78 -2.54 -8.75
CA VAL A 39 -13.88 -1.26 -8.03
C VAL A 39 -14.23 -0.12 -9.00
N LEU A 40 -13.60 -0.06 -10.17
CA LEU A 40 -13.87 0.96 -11.18
C LEU A 40 -15.33 0.89 -11.67
N LYS A 41 -15.87 -0.32 -11.85
CA LYS A 41 -17.27 -0.57 -12.27
C LYS A 41 -18.32 -0.22 -11.22
N LEU A 42 -17.94 0.01 -9.95
CA LEU A 42 -18.88 0.49 -8.94
C LEU A 42 -19.42 1.87 -9.29
N PHE A 43 -18.56 2.69 -9.91
CA PHE A 43 -18.85 4.05 -10.30
C PHE A 43 -19.41 4.06 -11.73
N ASP A 44 -20.47 4.81 -11.92
CA ASP A 44 -21.08 5.01 -13.24
C ASP A 44 -20.33 6.07 -14.06
N ASP A 45 -20.73 6.24 -15.31
CA ASP A 45 -20.16 7.25 -16.21
C ASP A 45 -20.33 8.69 -15.65
N ALA A 46 -21.36 8.92 -14.83
CA ALA A 46 -21.63 10.20 -14.20
C ALA A 46 -20.52 10.62 -13.22
N LEU A 47 -19.94 9.68 -12.49
CA LEU A 47 -18.80 9.93 -11.62
C LEU A 47 -17.48 10.12 -12.39
N SER A 48 -17.43 9.68 -13.66
CA SER A 48 -16.31 9.86 -14.57
C SER A 48 -14.95 9.42 -14.01
N VAL A 49 -14.95 8.40 -13.13
CA VAL A 49 -13.71 7.78 -12.67
C VAL A 49 -13.15 6.96 -13.83
N THR A 50 -11.93 7.29 -14.26
CA THR A 50 -11.33 6.71 -15.47
C THR A 50 -10.31 5.63 -15.17
N GLN A 51 -9.74 5.65 -13.97
CA GLN A 51 -8.68 4.74 -13.55
C GLN A 51 -8.82 4.43 -12.06
N CYS A 52 -8.35 3.23 -11.68
CA CYS A 52 -8.24 2.78 -10.30
C CYS A 52 -6.88 2.12 -10.09
N THR A 53 -6.17 2.48 -9.02
CA THR A 53 -4.96 1.78 -8.59
C THR A 53 -5.07 1.40 -7.12
N VAL A 54 -4.54 0.22 -6.78
CA VAL A 54 -4.45 -0.26 -5.41
C VAL A 54 -2.98 -0.45 -5.06
N PHE A 55 -2.49 0.29 -4.09
CA PHE A 55 -1.12 0.15 -3.57
C PHE A 55 -1.13 -0.38 -2.15
N ALA A 56 -0.12 -1.18 -1.83
CA ALA A 56 0.20 -1.59 -0.46
C ALA A 56 1.52 -0.96 -0.02
N TYR A 57 1.49 -0.14 1.02
CA TYR A 57 2.67 0.42 1.70
C TYR A 57 3.04 -0.51 2.84
N GLU A 58 3.99 -1.40 2.56
CA GLU A 58 4.34 -2.51 3.44
C GLU A 58 5.60 -2.16 4.22
N PHE A 59 5.52 -2.22 5.55
CA PHE A 59 6.70 -2.18 6.43
C PHE A 59 7.54 -0.89 6.32
N GLY A 60 6.90 0.20 5.90
CA GLY A 60 7.57 1.50 5.67
C GLY A 60 8.48 1.50 4.44
N ASN A 61 8.28 0.57 3.50
CA ASN A 61 8.97 0.55 2.22
C ASN A 61 8.18 1.32 1.14
N ARG A 62 8.75 1.39 -0.06
CA ARG A 62 8.04 1.85 -1.26
C ARG A 62 6.74 1.06 -1.45
N PRO A 63 5.65 1.70 -1.93
CA PRO A 63 4.41 1.01 -2.20
C PRO A 63 4.60 -0.06 -3.27
N ARG A 64 3.85 -1.16 -3.14
CA ARG A 64 3.74 -2.19 -4.17
C ARG A 64 2.40 -2.08 -4.87
N THR A 65 2.42 -2.18 -6.19
CA THR A 65 1.22 -2.23 -7.04
C THR A 65 0.49 -3.56 -6.82
N VAL A 66 -0.68 -3.53 -6.17
CA VAL A 66 -1.51 -4.72 -5.93
C VAL A 66 -2.41 -4.99 -7.12
N SER A 67 -3.14 -3.96 -7.59
CA SER A 67 -4.09 -4.08 -8.70
C SER A 67 -4.24 -2.75 -9.42
N VAL A 68 -4.42 -2.74 -10.74
CA VAL A 68 -4.65 -1.53 -11.53
C VAL A 68 -5.72 -1.77 -12.59
N ALA A 69 -6.52 -0.75 -12.90
CA ALA A 69 -7.50 -0.80 -13.97
C ALA A 69 -7.73 0.59 -14.57
N ASP A 70 -7.90 0.65 -15.88
CA ASP A 70 -8.42 1.78 -16.61
C ASP A 70 -9.34 1.31 -17.74
N HIS A 71 -10.02 2.25 -18.40
CA HIS A 71 -10.86 1.96 -19.56
C HIS A 71 -10.07 1.63 -20.83
N ARG A 72 -8.76 1.92 -20.87
CA ARG A 72 -7.90 1.65 -22.05
C ARG A 72 -7.45 0.19 -22.12
N GLY A 73 -7.34 -0.46 -20.95
CA GLY A 73 -6.80 -1.80 -20.84
C GLY A 73 -5.29 -1.86 -21.10
N GLY A 74 -4.73 -3.07 -21.04
CA GLY A 74 -3.32 -3.32 -21.30
C GLY A 74 -2.39 -2.99 -20.11
N ARG A 75 -1.11 -2.70 -20.41
CA ARG A 75 -0.05 -2.52 -19.41
C ARG A 75 0.29 -1.07 -19.07
N TYR A 76 -0.21 -0.10 -19.82
CA TYR A 76 0.19 1.30 -19.68
C TYR A 76 0.02 1.85 -18.25
N LEU A 77 -1.16 1.71 -17.65
CA LEU A 77 -1.38 2.18 -16.29
C LEU A 77 -0.52 1.44 -15.26
N ARG A 78 -0.22 0.15 -15.49
CA ARG A 78 0.69 -0.62 -14.63
C ARG A 78 2.10 -0.05 -14.69
N ASP A 79 2.59 0.30 -15.88
CA ASP A 79 3.91 0.90 -16.07
C ASP A 79 4.00 2.29 -15.40
N VAL A 80 2.93 3.08 -15.46
CA VAL A 80 2.80 4.36 -14.74
C VAL A 80 2.82 4.14 -13.22
N ALA A 81 2.01 3.21 -12.72
CA ALA A 81 1.93 2.87 -11.29
C ALA A 81 3.28 2.39 -10.74
N ASP A 82 3.99 1.57 -11.50
CA ASP A 82 5.30 1.06 -11.13
C ASP A 82 6.38 2.16 -11.20
N THR A 83 6.29 3.08 -12.16
CA THR A 83 7.15 4.26 -12.23
C THR A 83 6.95 5.18 -11.02
N TYR A 84 5.70 5.43 -10.64
CA TYR A 84 5.35 6.13 -9.40
C TYR A 84 5.97 5.44 -8.17
N ALA A 85 5.74 4.13 -8.02
CA ALA A 85 6.22 3.36 -6.88
C ALA A 85 7.75 3.34 -6.77
N ARG A 86 8.46 3.34 -7.90
CA ARG A 86 9.92 3.34 -7.92
C ARG A 86 10.53 4.71 -7.65
N HIS A 87 9.98 5.77 -8.22
CA HIS A 87 10.68 7.07 -8.31
C HIS A 87 10.02 8.21 -7.55
N PHE A 88 8.69 8.19 -7.40
CA PHE A 88 7.95 9.38 -6.98
C PHE A 88 7.14 9.22 -5.69
N TYR A 89 6.95 8.00 -5.19
CA TYR A 89 6.13 7.75 -4.00
C TYR A 89 6.54 8.61 -2.78
N ALA A 90 7.84 8.88 -2.61
CA ALA A 90 8.36 9.69 -1.50
C ALA A 90 7.88 11.15 -1.53
N LEU A 91 7.48 11.65 -2.71
CA LEU A 91 7.01 13.01 -2.93
C LEU A 91 5.48 13.15 -2.81
N ASP A 92 4.77 12.03 -2.62
CA ASP A 92 3.32 12.00 -2.73
C ASP A 92 2.60 12.26 -1.40
N GLY A 93 1.43 12.90 -1.47
CA GLY A 93 0.59 13.16 -0.31
C GLY A 93 0.18 11.91 0.46
N ASN A 94 -0.07 10.77 -0.21
CA ASN A 94 -0.36 9.50 0.47
C ASN A 94 0.80 9.06 1.36
N GLN A 95 2.05 9.25 0.93
CA GLN A 95 3.23 8.86 1.72
C GLN A 95 3.36 9.70 3.00
N THR A 96 3.02 10.98 2.93
CA THR A 96 2.97 11.86 4.11
C THR A 96 1.93 11.37 5.13
N ILE A 97 0.76 10.94 4.65
CA ILE A 97 -0.30 10.40 5.50
C ILE A 97 0.14 9.07 6.13
N VAL A 98 0.61 8.13 5.31
CA VAL A 98 1.04 6.79 5.77
C VAL A 98 2.16 6.87 6.81
N SER A 99 3.12 7.77 6.62
CA SER A 99 4.24 7.95 7.57
C SER A 99 3.85 8.67 8.86
N SER A 100 2.92 9.64 8.82
CA SER A 100 2.45 10.36 10.01
C SER A 100 1.44 9.57 10.85
N ALA A 101 0.60 8.76 10.19
CA ALA A 101 -0.46 7.98 10.82
C ALA A 101 0.07 6.86 11.75
N GLN A 102 1.29 6.38 11.52
CA GLN A 102 1.99 5.41 12.37
C GLN A 102 2.15 5.86 13.83
N ARG A 103 1.95 7.15 14.14
CA ARG A 103 2.10 7.70 15.50
C ARG A 103 0.79 7.96 16.24
N ARG A 104 -0.38 7.95 15.57
CA ARG A 104 -1.61 8.57 16.13
C ARG A 104 -2.96 7.96 15.71
N THR A 105 -3.03 6.95 14.85
CA THR A 105 -4.32 6.46 14.33
C THR A 105 -4.92 5.32 15.15
N ARG A 106 -6.25 5.32 15.31
CA ARG A 106 -6.98 4.19 15.89
C ARG A 106 -7.15 3.15 14.77
N ARG A 107 -6.92 1.87 15.08
CA ARG A 107 -7.22 0.76 14.17
C ARG A 107 -8.62 0.95 13.58
N ARG A 108 -8.75 0.86 12.25
CA ARG A 108 -10.00 0.93 11.45
C ARG A 108 -10.47 2.32 10.98
N ASP A 109 -9.69 3.38 11.16
CA ASP A 109 -10.01 4.67 10.52
C ASP A 109 -9.86 4.56 8.99
N LEU A 110 -10.88 5.00 8.24
CA LEU A 110 -10.80 5.19 6.79
C LEU A 110 -10.52 6.67 6.53
N LEU A 111 -9.42 6.97 5.84
CA LEU A 111 -9.03 8.32 5.48
C LEU A 111 -9.27 8.54 3.99
N LEU A 112 -9.74 9.73 3.63
CA LEU A 112 -9.80 10.19 2.25
C LEU A 112 -8.75 11.25 2.03
N HIS A 113 -8.12 11.22 0.86
CA HIS A 113 -7.13 12.21 0.45
C HIS A 113 -7.37 12.65 -0.98
N ARG A 114 -7.56 13.95 -1.18
CA ARG A 114 -7.77 14.59 -2.47
C ARG A 114 -6.52 15.37 -2.88
N GLN A 115 -6.03 15.07 -4.08
CA GLN A 115 -4.83 15.69 -4.65
C GLN A 115 -5.03 15.96 -6.15
N ALA A 116 -4.99 17.24 -6.52
CA ALA A 116 -5.02 17.67 -7.91
C ALA A 116 -3.61 17.70 -8.52
N GLY A 117 -3.51 17.55 -9.84
CA GLY A 117 -2.21 17.49 -10.53
C GLY A 117 -1.42 18.79 -10.47
N ASP A 118 -2.09 19.95 -10.44
CA ASP A 118 -1.50 21.28 -10.32
C ASP A 118 -0.91 21.57 -8.92
N GLU A 119 -1.36 20.85 -7.89
CA GLU A 119 -0.83 20.92 -6.53
C GLU A 119 0.54 20.23 -6.40
N ILE A 120 1.00 19.52 -7.43
CA ILE A 120 2.27 18.79 -7.43
C ILE A 120 3.40 19.72 -7.88
N GLY A 121 4.25 20.15 -6.95
CA GLY A 121 5.38 21.02 -7.26
C GLY A 121 6.51 20.36 -8.07
N HIS A 122 6.64 19.03 -8.02
CA HIS A 122 7.73 18.32 -8.71
C HIS A 122 7.38 17.99 -10.17
N ASP A 123 8.05 18.63 -11.13
CA ASP A 123 7.70 18.56 -12.55
C ASP A 123 7.72 17.15 -13.15
N ALA A 124 8.78 16.36 -12.90
CA ALA A 124 8.84 15.01 -13.47
C ALA A 124 7.77 14.07 -12.88
N TYR A 125 7.38 14.31 -11.63
CA TYR A 125 6.31 13.54 -10.99
C TYR A 125 4.96 13.93 -11.62
N ARG A 126 4.70 15.24 -11.72
CA ARG A 126 3.49 15.78 -12.35
C ARG A 126 3.36 15.34 -13.81
N ALA A 127 4.46 15.31 -14.57
CA ALA A 127 4.47 14.84 -15.95
C ALA A 127 4.11 13.35 -16.02
N ALA A 128 4.92 12.49 -15.40
CA ALA A 128 4.82 11.04 -15.56
C ALA A 128 3.55 10.42 -14.96
N CYS A 129 3.03 11.01 -13.87
CA CYS A 129 1.92 10.40 -13.11
C CYS A 129 0.60 11.16 -13.22
N TYR A 130 0.60 12.39 -13.74
CA TYR A 130 -0.62 13.18 -13.89
C TYR A 130 -0.87 13.64 -15.32
N ARG A 131 0.09 14.34 -15.95
CA ARG A 131 -0.09 14.89 -17.29
C ARG A 131 -0.18 13.80 -18.37
N ASP A 132 0.84 12.95 -18.44
CA ASP A 132 0.94 11.91 -19.48
C ASP A 132 -0.21 10.88 -19.40
N PRO A 133 -0.61 10.38 -18.21
CA PRO A 133 -1.75 9.47 -18.10
C PRO A 133 -3.12 10.16 -18.14
N ASP A 134 -3.20 11.47 -18.41
CA ASP A 134 -4.44 12.27 -18.41
C ASP A 134 -5.21 12.17 -17.08
N VAL A 135 -4.61 12.70 -16.01
CA VAL A 135 -5.18 12.75 -14.66
C VAL A 135 -5.23 14.20 -14.19
N ALA A 136 -6.44 14.71 -14.01
CA ALA A 136 -6.69 16.00 -13.39
C ALA A 136 -6.56 15.92 -11.87
N GLU A 137 -7.18 14.90 -11.28
CA GLU A 137 -7.35 14.79 -9.85
C GLU A 137 -7.44 13.34 -9.40
N ARG A 138 -6.92 13.08 -8.20
CA ARG A 138 -6.94 11.80 -7.52
C ARG A 138 -7.68 11.92 -6.19
N LEU A 139 -8.56 10.97 -5.91
CA LEU A 139 -9.15 10.73 -4.60
C LEU A 139 -8.68 9.36 -4.09
N SER A 140 -7.93 9.36 -3.00
CA SER A 140 -7.38 8.15 -2.37
C SER A 140 -8.22 7.75 -1.17
N LEU A 141 -8.63 6.49 -1.08
CA LEU A 141 -9.12 5.84 0.13
C LEU A 141 -7.93 5.16 0.81
N LEU A 142 -7.51 5.64 1.99
CA LEU A 142 -6.42 5.06 2.76
C LEU A 142 -6.95 4.34 3.99
N MET A 143 -6.53 3.09 4.16
CA MET A 143 -6.86 2.31 5.35
C MET A 143 -5.71 1.42 5.79
N GLN A 144 -5.75 1.02 7.05
CA GLN A 144 -4.74 0.16 7.66
C GLN A 144 -5.35 -1.22 7.94
N PRO A 145 -5.12 -2.26 7.09
CA PRO A 145 -5.67 -3.60 7.30
C PRO A 145 -5.09 -4.31 8.53
N ASP A 146 -3.81 -4.05 8.81
CA ASP A 146 -3.07 -4.44 10.01
C ASP A 146 -2.00 -3.38 10.30
N ASP A 147 -1.30 -3.46 11.43
CA ASP A 147 -0.45 -2.35 11.86
C ASP A 147 0.73 -2.09 10.88
N ALA A 148 1.07 -3.02 9.98
CA ALA A 148 2.28 -3.02 9.13
C ALA A 148 2.06 -2.48 7.74
N VAL A 149 0.81 -2.48 7.33
CA VAL A 149 0.42 -2.28 5.95
C VAL A 149 -0.56 -1.14 5.91
N TRP A 150 -0.34 -0.21 5.00
CA TRP A 150 -1.38 0.70 4.55
C TRP A 150 -1.81 0.31 3.14
N LEU A 151 -3.10 0.34 2.88
CA LEU A 151 -3.65 0.25 1.54
C LEU A 151 -4.06 1.64 1.09
N SER A 152 -3.74 2.01 -0.15
CA SER A 152 -4.39 3.12 -0.84
C SER A 152 -5.14 2.59 -2.05
N ILE A 153 -6.43 2.93 -2.13
CA ILE A 153 -7.28 2.70 -3.30
C ILE A 153 -7.49 4.07 -3.92
N ASN A 154 -6.84 4.31 -5.06
CA ASN A 154 -6.81 5.61 -5.70
C ASN A 154 -7.74 5.61 -6.91
N LEU A 155 -8.65 6.58 -6.93
CA LEU A 155 -9.60 6.83 -8.01
C LEU A 155 -9.17 8.10 -8.72
N TYR A 156 -9.13 8.05 -10.05
CA TYR A 156 -8.61 9.14 -10.87
C TYR A 156 -9.67 9.66 -11.83
N ARG A 157 -9.68 10.98 -12.04
CA ARG A 157 -10.46 11.65 -13.10
C ARG A 157 -9.55 12.26 -14.14
N ALA A 158 -9.97 12.22 -15.39
CA ALA A 158 -9.27 12.81 -16.52
C ALA A 158 -9.50 14.33 -16.63
N HIS A 159 -8.62 15.05 -17.33
CA HIS A 159 -8.74 16.51 -17.52
C HIS A 159 -10.06 16.91 -18.17
N ARG A 160 -10.58 16.12 -19.12
CA ARG A 160 -11.88 16.37 -19.76
C ARG A 160 -13.06 16.37 -18.79
N SER A 161 -12.95 15.66 -17.66
CA SER A 161 -14.01 15.52 -16.66
C SER A 161 -13.88 16.55 -15.55
N GLY A 162 -12.80 17.32 -15.51
CA GLY A 162 -12.53 18.27 -14.43
C GLY A 162 -12.36 17.59 -13.06
N ALA A 163 -12.38 18.43 -12.02
CA ALA A 163 -12.22 18.02 -10.64
C ALA A 163 -13.46 17.26 -10.11
N PHE A 164 -13.28 16.47 -9.04
CA PHE A 164 -14.37 15.84 -8.30
C PHE A 164 -15.30 16.91 -7.72
N GLU A 165 -16.57 16.82 -8.10
CA GLU A 165 -17.65 17.61 -7.52
C GLU A 165 -18.03 17.08 -6.12
N PRO A 166 -18.60 17.92 -5.24
CA PRO A 166 -19.01 17.50 -3.90
C PRO A 166 -19.94 16.28 -3.89
N ARG A 167 -20.88 16.20 -4.85
CA ARG A 167 -21.77 15.05 -5.00
C ARG A 167 -21.01 13.77 -5.32
N ALA A 168 -20.04 13.85 -6.23
CA ALA A 168 -19.22 12.71 -6.60
C ALA A 168 -18.39 12.19 -5.41
N ILE A 169 -17.88 13.12 -4.59
CA ILE A 169 -17.16 12.77 -3.36
C ILE A 169 -18.10 12.07 -2.38
N ALA A 170 -19.32 12.58 -2.16
CA ALA A 170 -20.30 11.97 -1.27
C ALA A 170 -20.69 10.54 -1.70
N GLU A 171 -20.83 10.29 -3.00
CA GLU A 171 -21.12 8.95 -3.54
C GLU A 171 -19.94 7.99 -3.34
N ILE A 172 -18.70 8.46 -3.54
CA ILE A 172 -17.49 7.69 -3.24
C ILE A 172 -17.39 7.40 -1.73
N GLU A 173 -17.66 8.38 -0.88
CA GLU A 173 -17.68 8.24 0.58
C GLU A 173 -18.69 7.20 1.05
N ALA A 174 -19.88 7.13 0.43
CA ALA A 174 -20.90 6.14 0.74
C ALA A 174 -20.44 4.70 0.43
N LEU A 175 -19.66 4.51 -0.64
CA LEU A 175 -19.11 3.21 -1.06
C LEU A 175 -17.75 2.89 -0.42
N ALA A 176 -17.06 3.89 0.13
CA ALA A 176 -15.70 3.76 0.64
C ALA A 176 -15.53 2.63 1.68
N PRO A 177 -16.47 2.40 2.63
CA PRO A 177 -16.35 1.28 3.58
C PRO A 177 -16.37 -0.09 2.89
N LEU A 178 -17.23 -0.28 1.89
CA LEU A 178 -17.30 -1.51 1.10
C LEU A 178 -15.99 -1.74 0.35
N ILE A 179 -15.50 -0.71 -0.36
CA ILE A 179 -14.25 -0.77 -1.13
C ILE A 179 -13.08 -1.07 -0.21
N ALA A 180 -13.00 -0.41 0.95
CA ALA A 180 -11.94 -0.60 1.93
C ALA A 180 -11.93 -2.03 2.49
N GLN A 181 -13.09 -2.59 2.89
CA GLN A 181 -13.15 -3.97 3.37
C GLN A 181 -12.82 -4.97 2.26
N ALA A 182 -13.36 -4.77 1.05
CA ALA A 182 -13.05 -5.63 -0.09
C ALA A 182 -11.53 -5.60 -0.42
N ALA A 183 -10.91 -4.42 -0.39
CA ALA A 183 -9.48 -4.24 -0.61
C ALA A 183 -8.63 -4.91 0.48
N LYS A 184 -9.05 -4.80 1.76
CA LYS A 184 -8.42 -5.51 2.87
C LYS A 184 -8.43 -7.02 2.66
N HIS A 185 -9.57 -7.59 2.28
CA HIS A 185 -9.68 -9.03 2.06
C HIS A 185 -8.94 -9.48 0.79
N HIS A 186 -9.00 -8.69 -0.28
CA HIS A 186 -8.27 -8.97 -1.52
C HIS A 186 -6.76 -8.95 -1.26
N TYR A 187 -6.29 -7.97 -0.49
CA TYR A 187 -4.91 -7.93 -0.03
C TYR A 187 -4.56 -9.15 0.81
N ALA A 188 -5.37 -9.55 1.78
CA ALA A 188 -5.07 -10.72 2.61
C ALA A 188 -4.92 -12.02 1.80
N LEU A 189 -5.74 -12.21 0.75
CA LEU A 189 -5.77 -13.44 -0.04
C LEU A 189 -4.79 -13.44 -1.22
N ALA A 190 -4.70 -12.36 -1.99
CA ALA A 190 -3.86 -12.28 -3.20
C ALA A 190 -2.64 -11.37 -3.02
N GLY A 191 -2.79 -10.25 -2.30
CA GLY A 191 -1.73 -9.27 -2.14
C GLY A 191 -0.61 -9.76 -1.21
N ALA A 192 -0.96 -10.25 -0.03
CA ALA A 192 -0.04 -10.61 1.03
C ALA A 192 0.78 -11.83 0.61
N MET A 193 0.19 -12.83 -0.05
CA MET A 193 0.88 -14.04 -0.54
C MET A 193 2.09 -13.74 -1.43
N GLN A 194 2.14 -12.58 -2.09
CA GLN A 194 3.29 -12.17 -2.90
C GLN A 194 4.47 -11.63 -2.06
N ILE A 195 4.27 -11.38 -0.76
CA ILE A 195 5.33 -10.97 0.15
C ILE A 195 6.02 -12.22 0.69
N ASP A 196 7.33 -12.24 0.48
CA ASP A 196 8.21 -13.29 0.96
C ASP A 196 8.13 -13.44 2.50
N ILE A 197 8.20 -14.69 2.97
CA ILE A 197 8.02 -15.03 4.39
C ILE A 197 9.07 -14.32 5.28
N PRO A 198 10.38 -14.35 4.96
CA PRO A 198 11.40 -13.63 5.69
C PRO A 198 11.15 -12.12 5.76
N GLN A 199 10.59 -11.52 4.71
CA GLN A 199 10.26 -10.09 4.71
C GLN A 199 9.13 -9.76 5.70
N ARG A 200 8.11 -10.62 5.81
CA ARG A 200 7.05 -10.48 6.83
C ARG A 200 7.60 -10.67 8.24
N MET A 201 8.46 -11.66 8.43
CA MET A 201 9.13 -11.92 9.70
C MET A 201 9.99 -10.73 10.13
N LEU A 202 10.81 -10.19 9.22
CA LEU A 202 11.64 -9.02 9.46
C LEU A 202 10.81 -7.78 9.85
N ALA A 203 9.65 -7.60 9.23
CA ALA A 203 8.74 -6.53 9.58
C ALA A 203 8.17 -6.65 11.00
N ARG A 204 7.85 -7.87 11.46
CA ARG A 204 7.46 -8.14 12.85
C ARG A 204 8.57 -7.74 13.81
N LEU A 205 9.81 -8.10 13.51
CA LEU A 205 10.98 -7.72 14.31
C LEU A 205 11.19 -6.21 14.37
N ARG A 206 11.05 -5.50 13.24
CA ARG A 206 11.16 -4.04 13.18
C ARG A 206 10.11 -3.34 14.04
N ARG A 207 8.91 -3.93 14.21
CA ARG A 207 7.88 -3.39 15.11
C ARG A 207 8.19 -3.67 16.57
N ALA A 208 8.60 -4.89 16.88
CA ALA A 208 8.96 -5.30 18.23
C ALA A 208 10.14 -4.46 18.75
N CYS A 209 11.08 -4.11 17.87
CA CYS A 209 12.20 -3.24 18.21
C CYS A 209 12.42 -2.17 17.11
N PRO A 210 11.69 -1.03 17.16
CA PRO A 210 11.78 0.05 16.16
C PRO A 210 13.15 0.72 16.08
N THR A 211 13.97 0.51 17.10
CA THR A 211 15.28 1.15 17.21
C THR A 211 16.36 0.36 16.45
N LEU A 212 16.08 -0.86 15.97
CA LEU A 212 17.01 -1.66 15.16
C LEU A 212 17.56 -0.84 13.99
N SER A 213 18.89 -0.87 13.84
CA SER A 213 19.60 -0.18 12.77
C SER A 213 19.41 -0.91 11.44
N LYS A 214 19.64 -0.19 10.33
CA LYS A 214 19.60 -0.78 8.99
C LYS A 214 20.52 -2.00 8.87
N ARG A 215 21.75 -1.91 9.39
CA ARG A 215 22.72 -3.03 9.36
C ARG A 215 22.26 -4.23 10.18
N GLU A 216 21.61 -4.01 11.32
CA GLU A 216 21.03 -5.10 12.11
C GLU A 216 19.86 -5.76 11.37
N LEU A 217 18.99 -4.98 10.73
CA LEU A 217 17.89 -5.50 9.91
C LEU A 217 18.40 -6.27 8.69
N ASP A 218 19.45 -5.79 8.01
CA ASP A 218 20.05 -6.47 6.86
C ASP A 218 20.59 -7.86 7.27
N VAL A 219 21.22 -7.95 8.45
CA VAL A 219 21.71 -9.23 9.00
C VAL A 219 20.57 -10.14 9.43
N LEU A 220 19.55 -9.61 10.13
CA LEU A 220 18.39 -10.41 10.53
C LEU A 220 17.64 -10.97 9.32
N ARG A 221 17.57 -10.22 8.21
CA ARG A 221 16.99 -10.70 6.96
C ARG A 221 17.72 -11.95 6.46
N GLY A 222 19.04 -11.87 6.30
CA GLY A 222 19.82 -13.01 5.83
C GLY A 222 19.74 -14.22 6.76
N VAL A 223 19.66 -14.01 8.07
CA VAL A 223 19.42 -15.09 9.05
C VAL A 223 18.04 -15.75 8.86
N LEU A 224 17.02 -14.96 8.55
CA LEU A 224 15.67 -15.47 8.24
C LEU A 224 15.61 -16.18 6.87
N ASP A 225 16.47 -15.77 5.94
CA ASP A 225 16.68 -16.41 4.64
C ASP A 225 17.54 -17.70 4.75
N GLY A 226 18.01 -18.05 5.95
CA GLY A 226 18.85 -19.23 6.18
C GLY A 226 20.31 -19.09 5.73
N GLN A 227 20.76 -17.88 5.43
CA GLN A 227 22.14 -17.61 5.00
C GLN A 227 23.14 -17.70 6.16
N SER A 228 24.34 -18.15 5.85
CA SER A 228 25.50 -18.13 6.75
C SER A 228 26.06 -16.71 6.94
N ALA A 229 26.83 -16.50 8.01
CA ALA A 229 27.47 -15.20 8.26
C ALA A 229 28.43 -14.77 7.12
N HIS A 230 28.95 -15.72 6.34
CA HIS A 230 29.80 -15.44 5.18
C HIS A 230 28.96 -14.87 4.03
N GLU A 231 27.91 -15.58 3.61
CA GLU A 231 27.01 -15.17 2.52
C GLU A 231 26.33 -13.82 2.80
N ILE A 232 25.91 -13.60 4.06
CA ILE A 232 25.36 -12.31 4.49
C ILE A 232 26.42 -11.21 4.34
N GLY A 233 27.65 -11.50 4.74
CA GLY A 233 28.78 -10.57 4.66
C GLY A 233 29.06 -10.14 3.22
N GLU A 234 29.10 -11.09 2.29
CA GLU A 234 29.23 -10.83 0.86
C GLU A 234 28.07 -9.98 0.33
N THR A 235 26.84 -10.33 0.70
CA THR A 235 25.62 -9.63 0.26
C THR A 235 25.59 -8.16 0.69
N ILE A 236 26.03 -7.86 1.93
CA ILE A 236 25.93 -6.50 2.50
C ILE A 236 27.27 -5.74 2.50
N GLY A 237 28.32 -6.33 1.92
CA GLY A 237 29.65 -5.75 1.79
C GLY A 237 30.39 -5.56 3.12
N VAL A 238 30.37 -6.56 4.01
CA VAL A 238 31.10 -6.55 5.29
C VAL A 238 31.73 -7.90 5.60
N LYS A 239 32.70 -7.94 6.53
CA LYS A 239 33.30 -9.21 6.97
C LYS A 239 32.31 -10.06 7.76
N ALA A 240 32.42 -11.39 7.68
CA ALA A 240 31.60 -12.32 8.47
C ALA A 240 31.65 -12.06 9.98
N SER A 241 32.79 -11.62 10.52
CA SER A 241 32.93 -11.21 11.93
C SER A 241 32.08 -9.99 12.29
N SER A 242 31.91 -9.04 11.35
CA SER A 242 31.00 -7.91 11.50
C SER A 242 29.54 -8.35 11.48
N VAL A 243 29.18 -9.32 10.62
CA VAL A 243 27.83 -9.92 10.61
C VAL A 243 27.50 -10.52 11.98
N VAL A 244 28.39 -11.35 12.53
CA VAL A 244 28.22 -11.94 13.88
C VAL A 244 28.06 -10.85 14.95
N THR A 245 28.81 -9.75 14.83
CA THR A 245 28.70 -8.60 15.76
C THR A 245 27.32 -7.93 15.66
N TYR A 246 26.84 -7.64 14.46
CA TYR A 246 25.52 -7.06 14.24
C TYR A 246 24.40 -8.01 14.70
N GLN A 247 24.52 -9.31 14.43
CA GLN A 247 23.56 -10.33 14.88
C GLN A 247 23.46 -10.36 16.41
N LYS A 248 24.60 -10.41 17.12
CA LYS A 248 24.62 -10.38 18.60
C LYS A 248 24.00 -9.09 19.15
N ARG A 249 24.27 -7.94 18.53
CA ARG A 249 23.65 -6.66 18.93
C ARG A 249 22.15 -6.69 18.71
N ALA A 250 21.69 -7.16 17.55
CA ALA A 250 20.27 -7.28 17.24
C ALA A 250 19.55 -8.20 18.23
N TYR A 251 20.12 -9.36 18.54
CA TYR A 251 19.56 -10.32 19.51
C TYR A 251 19.42 -9.72 20.90
N ARG A 252 20.47 -9.06 21.40
CA ARG A 252 20.42 -8.35 22.68
C ARG A 252 19.32 -7.28 22.71
N ARG A 253 19.12 -6.54 21.62
CA ARG A 253 18.09 -5.49 21.53
C ARG A 253 16.67 -6.05 21.42
N LEU A 254 16.54 -7.24 20.86
CA LEU A 254 15.29 -8.00 20.78
C LEU A 254 15.01 -8.80 22.06
N GLY A 255 15.96 -8.85 23.00
CA GLY A 255 15.82 -9.62 24.24
C GLY A 255 15.88 -11.14 24.04
N ILE A 256 16.59 -11.60 23.00
CA ILE A 256 16.72 -13.02 22.65
C ILE A 256 18.17 -13.50 22.66
N SER A 257 18.36 -14.80 22.78
CA SER A 257 19.66 -15.46 22.91
C SER A 257 20.09 -16.23 21.67
N GLY A 258 19.18 -16.46 20.70
CA GLY A 258 19.52 -17.25 19.51
C GLY A 258 18.46 -17.27 18.41
N GLN A 259 18.79 -17.96 17.32
CA GLN A 259 17.95 -18.04 16.11
C GLN A 259 16.60 -18.73 16.36
N ARG A 260 16.52 -19.71 17.26
CA ARG A 260 15.24 -20.35 17.63
C ARG A 260 14.27 -19.34 18.24
N GLU A 261 14.75 -18.49 19.13
CA GLU A 261 13.95 -17.43 19.76
C GLU A 261 13.62 -16.31 18.77
N LEU A 262 14.51 -16.03 17.80
CA LEU A 262 14.21 -15.13 16.68
C LEU A 262 12.98 -15.61 15.89
N PHE A 263 12.95 -16.88 15.50
CA PHE A 263 11.79 -17.46 14.81
C PHE A 263 10.54 -17.47 15.70
N ALA A 264 10.68 -17.78 17.00
CA ALA A 264 9.55 -17.71 17.93
C ALA A 264 8.95 -16.30 17.99
N LEU A 265 9.76 -15.24 18.09
CA LEU A 265 9.29 -13.85 18.01
C LEU A 265 8.60 -13.54 16.68
N CYS A 266 9.11 -14.08 15.58
CA CYS A 266 8.51 -13.87 14.26
C CYS A 266 7.16 -14.57 14.09
N LEU A 267 6.88 -15.61 14.85
CA LEU A 267 5.65 -16.41 14.75
C LEU A 267 4.57 -16.02 15.77
N GLN A 268 4.88 -15.13 16.72
CA GLN A 268 3.90 -14.60 17.66
C GLN A 268 2.76 -13.85 16.91
N PRO A 269 1.51 -13.97 17.38
CA PRO A 269 0.33 -13.37 16.75
C PRO A 269 0.30 -11.84 16.82
#